data_AF-A0A4Y8V6M9-F1
#
_entry.id   AF-A0A4Y8V6M9-F1
#
_cell.length_a   1.000
_cell.length_b   1.000
_cell.length_c   1.000
_cell.angle_alpha   90.00
_cell.angle_beta   90.00
_cell.angle_gamma   90.00
#
_symmetry.space_group_name_H-M   'P 1'
#
loop_
_entity.id
_entity.type
_entity.pdbx_description
1 polymer ?
#
loop_
_entity_poly.entity_id
_entity_poly.type
_entity_poly.pdbx_seq_one_letter_code
_entity_poly.pdbx_strand_id
1 'polypeptide(L)'
;MNQENQILSPELEARVHQAVENFMQGYGCCQSVVAAFADLYGLDETMAKRIGAGFGGGVGRMRMMCGAVSGIVVLVGLDCGQTEGDDREGKSACYKVVQDLLAKSKQQNGSIICAEILGLKGYEKAQSSYVASARTAEYYKSRPCAAKVESAARIFAEYLMEK
;
A
#
# COMPACT_ATOMS: atom_id res chain seq x y z
N MET A 1 17.42 -2.12 18.01
CA MET A 1 16.47 -1.09 18.50
C MET A 1 15.09 -1.68 18.37
N ASN A 2 14.44 -1.89 19.50
CA ASN A 2 13.15 -2.56 19.60
C ASN A 2 12.10 -1.72 18.88
N GLN A 3 11.45 -2.27 17.85
CA GLN A 3 10.20 -1.71 17.34
C GLN A 3 9.12 -2.15 18.32
N GLU A 4 8.82 -1.31 19.31
CA GLU A 4 7.57 -1.43 20.02
C GLU A 4 6.47 -1.17 18.99
N ASN A 5 5.62 -2.16 18.73
CA ASN A 5 4.40 -1.95 17.96
C ASN A 5 3.60 -0.87 18.69
N GLN A 6 3.55 0.32 18.12
CA GLN A 6 2.77 1.40 18.68
C GLN A 6 1.30 0.97 18.68
N ILE A 7 0.65 1.09 19.84
CA ILE A 7 -0.75 0.72 19.98
C ILE A 7 -1.58 1.77 19.23
N LEU A 8 -2.21 1.38 18.11
CA LEU A 8 -3.08 2.25 17.34
C LEU A 8 -4.38 2.55 18.09
N SER A 9 -5.02 3.68 17.78
CA SER A 9 -6.39 3.93 18.23
C SER A 9 -7.35 2.86 17.66
N PRO A 10 -8.48 2.57 18.32
CA PRO A 10 -9.45 1.58 17.81
C PRO A 10 -9.94 1.88 16.38
N GLU A 11 -10.07 3.16 16.04
CA GLU A 11 -10.47 3.58 14.69
C GLU A 11 -9.39 3.26 13.66
N LEU A 12 -8.13 3.59 13.96
CA LEU A 12 -7.01 3.32 13.06
C LEU A 12 -6.74 1.82 12.91
N GLU A 13 -6.88 1.04 13.98
CA GLU A 13 -6.78 -0.42 13.92
C GLU A 13 -7.90 -1.02 13.05
N ALA A 14 -9.13 -0.49 13.15
CA ALA A 14 -10.24 -0.91 12.28
C ALA A 14 -9.94 -0.66 10.80
N ARG A 15 -9.23 0.42 10.45
CA ARG A 15 -8.80 0.69 9.06
C ARG A 15 -7.74 -0.31 8.58
N VAL A 16 -6.82 -0.71 9.45
CA VAL A 16 -5.85 -1.79 9.13
C VAL A 16 -6.59 -3.10 8.83
N HIS A 17 -7.57 -3.47 9.65
CA HIS A 17 -8.42 -4.63 9.40
C HIS A 17 -9.21 -4.50 8.10
N GLN A 18 -9.83 -3.35 7.84
CA GLN A 18 -10.59 -3.09 6.61
C GLN A 18 -9.72 -3.25 5.35
N ALA A 19 -8.46 -2.81 5.40
CA ALA A 19 -7.54 -3.00 4.29
C ALA A 19 -7.30 -4.49 4.00
N VAL A 20 -7.08 -5.30 5.04
CA VAL A 20 -6.92 -6.75 4.90
C VAL A 20 -8.20 -7.39 4.37
N GLU A 21 -9.37 -7.05 4.93
CA GLU A 21 -10.66 -7.55 4.46
C GLU A 21 -10.92 -7.24 2.99
N ASN A 22 -10.65 -6.01 2.55
CA ASN A 22 -10.73 -5.62 1.15
C ASN A 22 -9.85 -6.55 0.27
N PHE A 23 -8.63 -6.82 0.71
CA PHE A 23 -7.76 -7.73 -0.04
C PHE A 23 -8.32 -9.16 -0.09
N MET A 24 -8.86 -9.66 1.01
CA MET A 24 -9.46 -11.00 1.09
C MET A 24 -10.73 -11.14 0.24
N GLN A 25 -11.46 -10.04 0.01
CA GLN A 25 -12.59 -9.97 -0.93
C GLN A 25 -12.16 -9.97 -2.41
N GLY A 26 -10.85 -9.93 -2.69
CA GLY A 26 -10.29 -10.10 -4.03
C GLY A 26 -9.75 -8.83 -4.68
N TYR A 27 -9.90 -7.67 -4.04
CA TYR A 27 -9.32 -6.42 -4.52
C TYR A 27 -7.78 -6.49 -4.57
N GLY A 28 -7.16 -5.64 -5.41
CA GLY A 28 -5.70 -5.53 -5.49
C GLY A 28 -5.10 -4.85 -4.26
N CYS A 29 -3.84 -5.13 -3.95
CA CYS A 29 -3.16 -4.61 -2.75
C CYS A 29 -3.28 -3.08 -2.58
N CYS A 30 -3.10 -2.30 -3.65
CA CYS A 30 -3.25 -0.84 -3.61
C CYS A 30 -4.70 -0.43 -3.35
N GLN A 31 -5.66 -1.03 -4.08
CA GLN A 31 -7.09 -0.77 -3.88
C GLN A 31 -7.50 -0.99 -2.43
N SER A 32 -7.04 -2.10 -1.86
CA SER A 32 -7.35 -2.48 -0.48
C SER A 32 -6.87 -1.44 0.53
N VAL A 33 -5.62 -0.98 0.40
CA VAL A 33 -5.02 0.03 1.30
C VAL A 33 -5.69 1.39 1.09
N VAL A 34 -5.82 1.86 -0.14
CA VAL A 34 -6.41 3.19 -0.43
C VAL A 34 -7.86 3.25 0.05
N ALA A 35 -8.68 2.24 -0.26
CA ALA A 35 -10.10 2.24 0.10
C ALA A 35 -10.34 2.22 1.61
N ALA A 36 -9.39 1.78 2.43
CA ALA A 36 -9.53 1.75 3.89
C ALA A 36 -9.33 3.12 4.57
N PHE A 37 -8.76 4.10 3.86
CA PHE A 37 -8.48 5.45 4.41
C PHE A 37 -9.06 6.58 3.54
N ALA A 38 -9.64 6.26 2.38
CA ALA A 38 -10.10 7.23 1.39
C ALA A 38 -11.16 8.21 1.90
N ASP A 39 -12.05 7.75 2.79
CA ASP A 39 -13.12 8.56 3.39
C ASP A 39 -12.60 9.71 4.25
N LEU A 40 -11.40 9.57 4.85
CA LEU A 40 -10.74 10.66 5.58
C LEU A 40 -10.44 11.87 4.69
N TYR A 41 -10.36 11.64 3.38
CA TYR A 41 -10.01 12.64 2.37
C TYR A 41 -11.21 12.98 1.46
N GLY A 42 -12.43 12.61 1.85
CA GLY A 42 -13.64 12.89 1.09
C GLY A 42 -13.78 12.10 -0.22
N LEU A 43 -12.98 11.04 -0.40
CA LEU A 43 -13.03 10.20 -1.59
C LEU A 43 -13.99 9.03 -1.35
N ASP A 44 -14.97 8.85 -2.24
CA ASP A 44 -15.87 7.71 -2.14
C ASP A 44 -15.16 6.37 -2.43
N GLU A 45 -15.72 5.30 -1.89
CA GLU A 45 -15.13 3.95 -1.97
C GLU A 45 -14.94 3.47 -3.41
N THR A 46 -15.86 3.81 -4.33
CA THR A 46 -15.78 3.38 -5.73
C THR A 46 -14.61 4.06 -6.43
N MET A 47 -14.44 5.37 -6.21
CA MET A 47 -13.32 6.12 -6.76
C MET A 47 -11.99 5.68 -6.17
N ALA A 48 -11.92 5.43 -4.86
CA ALA A 48 -10.74 4.88 -4.20
C ALA A 48 -10.30 3.53 -4.81
N LYS A 49 -11.25 2.61 -5.00
CA LYS A 49 -11.00 1.32 -5.64
C LYS A 49 -10.57 1.47 -7.10
N ARG A 50 -11.12 2.43 -7.85
CA ARG A 50 -10.71 2.68 -9.25
C ARG A 50 -9.28 3.21 -9.35
N ILE A 51 -8.92 4.17 -8.50
CA ILE A 51 -7.56 4.74 -8.43
C ILE A 51 -6.53 3.64 -8.18
N GLY A 52 -6.79 2.74 -7.23
CA GLY A 52 -5.85 1.66 -6.90
C GLY A 52 -5.78 0.49 -7.88
N ALA A 53 -6.71 0.36 -8.84
CA ALA A 53 -6.92 -0.89 -9.60
C ALA A 53 -5.74 -1.30 -10.47
N GLY A 54 -5.09 -0.33 -11.12
CA GLY A 54 -3.95 -0.58 -12.02
C GLY A 54 -2.67 -1.04 -11.31
N PHE A 55 -2.56 -0.85 -10.01
CA PHE A 55 -1.35 -1.14 -9.24
C PHE A 55 -1.22 -2.63 -8.83
N GLY A 56 -2.23 -3.46 -9.13
CA GLY A 56 -2.26 -4.88 -8.79
C GLY A 56 -1.06 -5.67 -9.33
N GLY A 57 -0.50 -6.55 -8.51
CA GLY A 57 0.64 -7.39 -8.91
C GLY A 57 1.95 -6.62 -9.13
N GLY A 58 2.01 -5.38 -8.65
CA GLY A 58 3.19 -4.53 -8.68
C GLY A 58 3.18 -3.49 -9.80
N VAL A 59 2.01 -2.93 -10.11
CA VAL A 59 1.66 -2.22 -11.36
C VAL A 59 1.45 -3.19 -12.52
N GLY A 60 0.18 -3.48 -12.82
CA GLY A 60 -0.23 -4.29 -13.97
C GLY A 60 0.41 -5.68 -14.05
N ARG A 61 0.77 -6.30 -12.92
CA ARG A 61 1.53 -7.57 -12.85
C ARG A 61 2.95 -7.54 -13.41
N MET A 62 3.54 -6.37 -13.65
CA MET A 62 4.94 -6.22 -14.09
C MET A 62 5.96 -6.55 -12.99
N ARG A 63 5.50 -6.85 -11.76
CA ARG A 63 6.33 -7.23 -10.60
C ARG A 63 7.31 -6.14 -10.13
N MET A 64 7.04 -4.89 -10.48
CA MET A 64 7.77 -3.71 -10.04
C MET A 64 7.33 -3.30 -8.63
N MET A 65 7.13 -2.01 -8.35
CA MET A 65 6.76 -1.50 -7.02
C MET A 65 5.55 -2.23 -6.43
N CYS A 66 5.66 -2.71 -5.19
CA CYS A 66 4.61 -3.43 -4.48
C CYS A 66 3.32 -2.61 -4.40
N GLY A 67 2.19 -3.21 -4.79
CA GLY A 67 0.91 -2.50 -4.79
C GLY A 67 0.47 -1.99 -3.41
N ALA A 68 0.78 -2.69 -2.32
CA ALA A 68 0.49 -2.18 -0.97
C ALA A 68 1.29 -0.90 -0.66
N VAL A 69 2.56 -0.86 -1.08
CA VAL A 69 3.43 0.32 -0.94
C VAL A 69 2.95 1.45 -1.85
N SER A 70 2.49 1.15 -3.07
CA SER A 70 1.82 2.16 -3.91
C SER A 70 0.59 2.76 -3.24
N GLY A 71 -0.13 1.97 -2.42
CA GLY A 71 -1.23 2.48 -1.59
C GLY A 71 -0.79 3.56 -0.60
N ILE A 72 0.35 3.37 0.07
CA ILE A 72 0.95 4.40 0.94
C ILE A 72 1.22 5.68 0.15
N VAL A 73 1.83 5.56 -1.04
CA VAL A 73 2.14 6.73 -1.88
C VAL A 73 0.88 7.50 -2.26
N VAL A 74 -0.20 6.81 -2.64
CA VAL A 74 -1.49 7.45 -2.94
C VAL A 74 -2.03 8.17 -1.72
N LEU A 75 -2.06 7.52 -0.55
CA LEU A 75 -2.61 8.10 0.67
C LEU A 75 -1.81 9.31 1.18
N VAL A 76 -0.48 9.27 1.12
CA VAL A 76 0.36 10.45 1.44
C VAL A 76 0.08 11.60 0.48
N GLY A 77 -0.15 11.31 -0.81
CA GLY A 77 -0.55 12.31 -1.79
C GLY A 77 -1.90 12.95 -1.45
N LEU A 78 -2.87 12.17 -0.97
CA LEU A 78 -4.16 12.69 -0.51
C LEU A 78 -4.02 13.53 0.78
N ASP A 79 -3.08 13.18 1.65
CA ASP A 79 -2.91 13.83 2.96
C ASP A 79 -2.17 15.16 2.92
N CYS A 80 -1.10 15.24 2.12
CA CYS A 80 -0.21 16.41 2.11
C CYS A 80 0.38 16.74 0.73
N GLY A 81 -0.17 16.18 -0.35
CA GLY A 81 0.22 16.55 -1.70
C GLY A 81 -0.13 18.00 -2.01
N GLN A 82 0.79 18.73 -2.63
CA GLN A 82 0.51 20.09 -3.14
C GLN A 82 -0.53 20.05 -4.26
N THR A 83 -1.27 21.15 -4.43
CA THR A 83 -2.25 21.34 -5.51
C THR A 83 -1.84 22.44 -6.50
N GLU A 84 -0.95 23.36 -6.09
CA GLU A 84 -0.43 24.44 -6.94
C GLU A 84 0.82 23.98 -7.68
N GLY A 85 0.79 24.02 -9.01
CA GLY A 85 1.82 23.40 -9.86
C GLY A 85 3.25 23.91 -9.64
N ASP A 86 3.43 25.13 -9.15
CA ASP A 86 4.73 25.77 -8.86
C ASP A 86 5.14 25.70 -7.38
N ASP A 87 4.31 25.13 -6.49
CA ASP A 87 4.67 24.88 -5.11
C ASP A 87 5.70 23.75 -5.01
N ARG A 88 6.97 24.15 -4.98
CA ARG A 88 8.13 23.27 -4.84
C ARG A 88 8.35 22.80 -3.40
N GLU A 89 7.97 23.62 -2.42
CA GLU A 89 8.19 23.31 -1.01
C GLU A 89 7.21 22.24 -0.55
N GLY A 90 5.91 22.40 -0.82
CA GLY A 90 4.89 21.38 -0.55
C GLY A 90 5.13 20.08 -1.31
N LYS A 91 5.59 20.17 -2.58
CA LYS A 91 6.01 18.98 -3.34
C LYS A 91 7.14 18.22 -2.66
N SER A 92 8.14 18.94 -2.16
CA SER A 92 9.30 18.34 -1.47
C SER A 92 8.91 17.78 -0.10
N ALA A 93 8.00 18.43 0.62
CA ALA A 93 7.46 17.95 1.89
C ALA A 93 6.72 16.62 1.71
N CYS A 94 5.83 16.51 0.71
CA CYS A 94 5.16 15.26 0.36
C CYS A 94 6.16 14.13 0.04
N TYR A 95 7.20 14.43 -0.75
CA TYR A 95 8.24 13.45 -1.08
C TYR A 95 9.01 12.95 0.13
N LYS A 96 9.29 13.83 1.08
CA LYS A 96 9.95 13.45 2.34
C LYS A 96 9.10 12.42 3.09
N VAL A 97 7.80 12.70 3.28
CA VAL A 97 6.87 11.76 3.94
C VAL A 97 6.83 10.42 3.21
N VAL A 98 6.71 10.44 1.88
CA VAL A 98 6.76 9.21 1.06
C VAL A 98 8.06 8.43 1.33
N GLN A 99 9.23 9.08 1.27
CA GLN A 99 10.51 8.40 1.50
C GLN A 99 10.61 7.78 2.89
N ASP A 100 10.15 8.49 3.91
CA ASP A 100 10.21 8.01 5.30
C ASP A 100 9.31 6.77 5.50
N LEU A 101 8.07 6.79 5.01
CA LEU A 101 7.16 5.64 5.13
C LEU A 101 7.60 4.45 4.26
N LEU A 102 8.15 4.70 3.07
CA LEU A 102 8.69 3.64 2.22
C LEU A 102 9.96 3.02 2.82
N ALA A 103 10.78 3.80 3.53
CA ALA A 103 11.91 3.29 4.29
C ALA A 103 11.46 2.39 5.45
N LYS A 104 10.44 2.80 6.22
CA LYS A 104 9.79 1.96 7.24
C LYS A 104 9.27 0.65 6.62
N SER A 105 8.55 0.73 5.50
CA SER A 105 8.05 -0.45 4.78
C SER A 105 9.19 -1.37 4.31
N LYS A 106 10.27 -0.81 3.75
CA LYS A 106 11.42 -1.60 3.31
C LYS A 106 12.09 -2.31 4.49
N GLN A 107 12.23 -1.64 5.63
CA GLN A 107 12.81 -2.21 6.84
C GLN A 107 11.96 -3.39 7.37
N GLN A 108 10.65 -3.23 7.44
CA GLN A 108 9.73 -4.27 7.95
C GLN A 108 9.58 -5.44 6.97
N ASN A 109 9.65 -5.17 5.66
CA ASN A 109 9.27 -6.15 4.62
C ASN A 109 10.44 -6.66 3.78
N GLY A 110 11.66 -6.17 4.02
CA GLY A 110 12.88 -6.48 3.27
C GLY A 110 13.00 -5.76 1.92
N SER A 111 11.88 -5.49 1.25
CA SER A 111 11.84 -4.79 -0.03
C SER A 111 10.53 -4.02 -0.23
N ILE A 112 10.55 -3.08 -1.17
CA ILE A 112 9.36 -2.40 -1.73
C ILE A 112 9.03 -2.88 -3.15
N ILE A 113 9.79 -3.84 -3.69
CA ILE A 113 9.61 -4.41 -5.03
C ILE A 113 8.84 -5.73 -4.92
N CYS A 114 7.75 -5.84 -5.69
CA CYS A 114 6.82 -6.95 -5.67
C CYS A 114 7.51 -8.28 -6.01
N ALA A 115 8.38 -8.32 -7.03
CA ALA A 115 9.12 -9.53 -7.38
C ALA A 115 9.98 -10.04 -6.20
N GLU A 116 10.66 -9.13 -5.51
CA GLU A 116 11.56 -9.47 -4.40
C GLU A 116 10.77 -9.97 -3.18
N ILE A 117 9.69 -9.29 -2.83
CA ILE A 117 8.77 -9.71 -1.77
C ILE A 117 8.18 -11.09 -2.07
N LEU A 118 7.90 -11.39 -3.33
CA LEU A 118 7.38 -12.70 -3.77
C LEU A 118 8.47 -13.76 -3.98
N GLY A 119 9.75 -13.44 -3.79
CA GLY A 119 10.87 -14.37 -4.01
C GLY A 119 11.15 -14.72 -5.48
N LEU A 120 10.70 -13.90 -6.43
CA LEU A 120 10.72 -14.20 -7.89
C LEU A 120 12.07 -13.96 -8.59
N LYS A 121 13.20 -13.96 -7.89
CA LYS A 121 14.54 -13.69 -8.46
C LYS A 121 14.63 -12.36 -9.27
N GLY A 122 13.82 -11.36 -8.92
CA GLY A 122 13.81 -10.04 -9.56
C GLY A 122 12.74 -9.88 -10.65
N TYR A 123 12.33 -8.65 -10.95
CA TYR A 123 11.23 -8.36 -11.88
C TYR A 123 11.55 -8.73 -13.33
N GLU A 124 12.81 -8.59 -13.76
CA GLU A 124 13.28 -8.94 -15.11
C GLU A 124 13.14 -10.44 -15.42
N LYS A 125 13.26 -11.29 -14.39
CA LYS A 125 13.20 -12.75 -14.53
C LYS A 125 11.82 -13.31 -14.20
N ALA A 126 10.93 -12.48 -13.66
CA ALA A 126 9.59 -12.91 -13.31
C ALA A 126 8.75 -13.04 -14.57
N GLN A 127 8.27 -14.25 -14.85
CA GLN A 127 7.24 -14.43 -15.87
C GLN A 127 6.00 -13.62 -15.47
N SER A 128 5.61 -12.69 -16.35
CA SER A 128 4.45 -11.84 -16.16
C SER A 128 3.44 -12.02 -17.30
N SER A 129 2.19 -11.77 -16.97
CA SER A 129 1.05 -11.77 -17.88
C SER A 129 0.06 -10.75 -17.32
N TYR A 130 -0.73 -10.12 -18.19
CA TYR A 130 -1.79 -9.19 -17.77
C TYR A 130 -3.00 -9.90 -17.12
N VAL A 131 -3.08 -11.22 -17.23
CA VAL A 131 -4.21 -12.01 -16.71
C VAL A 131 -4.15 -12.08 -15.18
N ALA A 132 -5.23 -11.68 -14.50
CA ALA A 132 -5.35 -11.75 -13.05
C ALA A 132 -5.34 -13.21 -12.55
N SER A 133 -4.70 -13.47 -11.41
CA SER A 133 -4.74 -14.80 -10.79
C SER A 133 -6.07 -14.97 -10.06
N ALA A 134 -6.66 -16.16 -10.14
CA ALA A 134 -7.86 -16.49 -9.37
C ALA A 134 -7.59 -16.33 -7.85
N ARG A 135 -8.59 -15.80 -7.14
CA ARG A 135 -8.56 -15.55 -5.70
C ARG A 135 -9.02 -16.80 -4.93
N THR A 136 -8.12 -17.78 -4.82
CA THR A 136 -8.38 -19.04 -4.13
C THR A 136 -7.81 -19.06 -2.71
N ALA A 137 -8.22 -20.01 -1.88
CA ALA A 137 -7.60 -20.21 -0.56
C ALA A 137 -6.07 -20.42 -0.66
N GLU A 138 -5.62 -21.19 -1.66
CA GLU A 138 -4.19 -21.40 -1.92
C GLU A 138 -3.47 -20.11 -2.34
N TYR A 139 -4.13 -19.23 -3.10
CA TYR A 139 -3.57 -17.91 -3.44
C TYR A 139 -3.25 -17.10 -2.18
N TYR A 140 -4.16 -17.07 -1.21
CA TYR A 140 -3.98 -16.32 0.03
C TYR A 140 -2.97 -16.99 0.98
N LYS A 141 -2.93 -18.32 1.01
CA LYS A 141 -1.98 -19.08 1.83
C LYS A 141 -0.53 -18.96 1.35
N SER A 142 -0.31 -19.04 0.04
CA SER A 142 1.03 -19.10 -0.54
C SER A 142 1.71 -17.74 -0.70
N ARG A 143 0.95 -16.63 -0.62
CA ARG A 143 1.48 -15.30 -0.91
C ARG A 143 1.54 -14.43 0.34
N PRO A 144 2.63 -13.67 0.54
CA PRO A 144 2.74 -12.74 1.66
C PRO A 144 1.85 -11.51 1.52
N CYS A 145 1.07 -11.38 0.44
CA CYS A 145 0.39 -10.13 0.06
C CYS A 145 -0.59 -9.62 1.11
N ALA A 146 -1.30 -10.48 1.83
CA ALA A 146 -2.21 -10.05 2.91
C ALA A 146 -1.43 -9.34 4.03
N ALA A 147 -0.33 -9.94 4.50
CA ALA A 147 0.55 -9.33 5.48
C ALA A 147 1.20 -8.03 4.98
N LYS A 148 1.46 -7.89 3.67
CA LYS A 148 1.97 -6.63 3.10
C LYS A 148 0.92 -5.53 3.03
N VAL A 149 -0.35 -5.90 2.80
CA VAL A 149 -1.47 -4.96 2.89
C VAL A 149 -1.64 -4.48 4.32
N GLU A 150 -1.61 -5.39 5.30
CA GLU A 150 -1.66 -5.06 6.73
C GLU A 150 -0.51 -4.13 7.14
N SER A 151 0.73 -4.50 6.82
CA SER A 151 1.91 -3.67 7.13
C SER A 151 1.83 -2.28 6.51
N ALA A 152 1.40 -2.17 5.25
CA ALA A 152 1.25 -0.86 4.60
C ALA A 152 0.17 0.01 5.24
N ALA A 153 -0.99 -0.60 5.57
CA ALA A 153 -2.06 0.10 6.26
C ALA A 153 -1.64 0.55 7.66
N ARG A 154 -0.92 -0.31 8.40
CA ARG A 154 -0.41 0.00 9.74
C ARG A 154 0.62 1.14 9.71
N ILE A 155 1.58 1.11 8.77
CA ILE A 155 2.56 2.21 8.59
C ILE A 155 1.86 3.55 8.33
N PHE A 156 0.81 3.55 7.50
CA PHE A 156 0.06 4.77 7.23
C PHE A 156 -0.78 5.21 8.45
N ALA A 157 -1.38 4.27 9.16
CA ALA A 157 -2.11 4.56 10.40
C ALA A 157 -1.20 5.14 11.50
N GLU A 158 0.00 4.58 11.68
CA GLU A 158 1.03 5.14 12.59
C GLU A 158 1.38 6.57 12.20
N TYR A 159 1.60 6.83 10.91
CA TYR A 159 1.84 8.18 10.40
C TYR A 159 0.70 9.16 10.74
N LEU A 160 -0.56 8.75 10.60
CA LEU A 160 -1.70 9.59 10.96
C LEU A 160 -1.78 9.88 12.47
N MET A 161 -1.30 8.96 13.30
CA MET A 161 -1.32 9.10 14.76
C MET A 161 -0.17 9.96 15.31
N GLU A 162 0.95 10.01 14.58
CA GLU A 162 2.13 10.83 14.91
C GLU A 162 1.99 12.29 14.45
N LYS A 163 0.97 12.60 13.63
CA LYS A 163 0.68 13.92 13.07
C LYS A 163 -0.11 14.80 14.04
#